data_AF-A0A9Q3HV38-F1
#
_entry.id   AF-A0A9Q3HV38-F1
#
_cell.length_a   1.000
_cell.length_b   1.000
_cell.length_c   1.000
_cell.angle_alpha   90.00
_cell.angle_beta   90.00
_cell.angle_gamma   90.00
#
_symmetry.space_group_name_H-M   'P 1'
#
loop_
_entity.id
_entity.type
_entity.pdbx_description
1 polymer ?
#
loop_
_entity_poly.entity_id
_entity_poly.type
_entity_poly.pdbx_seq_one_letter_code
_entity_poly.pdbx_strand_id
1 'polypeptide(L)'
;MLEKAWNPRVPKDTLRKDLIDIHPTASRFTTMLEKVKHHAKQSMNNAFDYAKQKNPTPSPGLPVEQSEDKKINKVIKERRLRGKLQREYVVRYKNPVHEDECLAESEIPESDRLLRRFRHERRLQALVCL
;
A
#
# COMPACT_ATOMS: atom_id res chain seq x y z
N MET A 1 -19.14 12.28 -5.88
CA MET A 1 -18.33 12.71 -7.05
C MET A 1 -19.24 12.64 -8.25
N LEU A 2 -19.59 13.78 -8.87
CA LEU A 2 -20.52 13.83 -10.00
C LEU A 2 -19.70 13.94 -11.28
N GLU A 3 -19.81 12.94 -12.16
CA GLU A 3 -19.17 12.94 -13.47
C GLU A 3 -19.71 14.11 -14.29
N LYS A 4 -18.86 15.12 -14.55
CA LYS A 4 -19.22 16.24 -15.43
C LYS A 4 -19.14 15.77 -16.86
N ALA A 5 -20.24 15.26 -17.39
CA ALA A 5 -20.40 15.03 -18.81
C ALA A 5 -20.29 16.36 -19.59
N TRP A 6 -19.77 16.27 -20.81
CA TRP A 6 -19.54 17.39 -21.72
C TRP A 6 -20.83 18.19 -21.98
N ASN A 7 -20.82 19.49 -21.68
CA ASN A 7 -21.94 20.40 -21.96
C ASN A 7 -21.46 21.54 -22.89
N PRO A 8 -21.92 21.58 -24.15
CA PRO A 8 -21.47 22.55 -25.16
C PRO A 8 -21.94 23.99 -24.88
N ARG A 9 -22.84 24.19 -23.91
CA ARG A 9 -23.33 25.52 -23.50
C ARG A 9 -22.52 26.14 -22.36
N VAL A 10 -21.52 25.43 -21.84
CA VAL A 10 -20.66 25.95 -20.78
C VAL A 10 -19.72 27.01 -21.37
N PRO A 11 -19.66 28.23 -20.80
CA PRO A 11 -18.72 29.25 -21.23
C PRO A 11 -17.28 28.74 -21.14
N LYS A 12 -16.52 28.87 -22.22
CA LYS A 12 -15.15 28.35 -22.32
C LYS A 12 -14.21 28.92 -21.25
N ASP A 13 -14.50 30.14 -20.78
CA ASP A 13 -13.72 30.82 -19.74
C ASP A 13 -13.83 30.14 -18.36
N THR A 14 -14.85 29.32 -18.14
CA THR A 14 -15.03 28.55 -16.89
C THR A 14 -14.28 27.21 -16.90
N LEU A 15 -13.75 26.79 -18.06
CA LEU A 15 -12.97 25.57 -18.19
C LEU A 15 -11.54 25.82 -17.74
N ARG A 16 -10.92 24.82 -17.11
CA ARG A 16 -9.49 24.86 -16.80
C ARG A 16 -8.72 25.00 -18.12
N LYS A 17 -7.83 25.99 -18.19
CA LYS A 17 -6.99 26.24 -19.36
C LYS A 17 -6.07 25.05 -19.69
N ASP A 18 -5.79 24.22 -18.68
CA ASP A 18 -4.96 23.02 -18.80
C ASP A 18 -5.77 21.79 -19.28
N LEU A 19 -7.09 21.93 -19.48
CA LEU A 19 -7.95 20.85 -19.93
C LEU A 19 -7.95 20.76 -21.46
N ILE A 20 -7.77 19.55 -22.00
CA ILE A 20 -7.78 19.34 -23.45
C ILE A 20 -9.20 19.60 -23.98
N ASP A 21 -9.37 20.65 -24.79
CA ASP A 21 -10.62 20.93 -25.48
C ASP A 21 -10.80 19.92 -26.62
N ILE A 22 -11.57 18.87 -26.34
CA ILE A 22 -11.87 17.79 -27.27
C ILE A 22 -13.38 17.78 -27.49
N HIS A 23 -13.83 18.33 -28.62
CA HIS A 23 -15.22 18.19 -29.04
C HIS A 23 -15.43 16.82 -29.71
N PRO A 24 -16.37 15.97 -29.24
CA PRO A 24 -16.59 14.63 -29.78
C PRO A 24 -17.08 14.60 -31.24
N THR A 25 -17.60 15.71 -31.76
CA THR A 25 -18.06 15.86 -33.17
C THR A 25 -17.00 16.51 -34.08
N ALA A 26 -15.80 16.83 -33.59
CA ALA A 26 -14.78 17.46 -34.44
C ALA A 26 -14.30 16.45 -35.49
N SER A 27 -14.34 16.82 -36.78
CA SER A 27 -14.13 16.01 -37.99
C SER A 27 -12.76 15.30 -38.12
N ARG A 28 -11.98 15.20 -37.05
CA ARG A 28 -10.63 14.62 -37.03
C ARG A 28 -10.42 13.84 -35.73
N PHE A 29 -11.20 12.78 -35.55
CA PHE A 29 -11.06 11.82 -34.44
C PHE A 29 -9.61 11.33 -34.27
N THR A 30 -8.85 11.22 -35.37
CA THR A 30 -7.41 10.92 -35.35
C THR A 30 -6.60 11.94 -34.55
N THR A 31 -6.80 13.23 -34.81
CA THR A 31 -6.11 14.32 -34.08
C THR A 31 -6.50 14.37 -32.60
N MET A 32 -7.74 13.99 -32.29
CA MET A 32 -8.20 13.82 -30.91
C MET A 32 -7.42 12.68 -30.22
N LEU A 33 -7.36 11.51 -30.85
CA LEU A 33 -6.64 10.36 -30.30
C LEU A 33 -5.15 10.67 -30.08
N GLU A 34 -4.52 11.36 -31.02
CA GLU A 34 -3.11 11.78 -30.88
C GLU A 34 -2.91 12.72 -29.70
N LYS A 35 -3.80 13.72 -29.51
CA LYS A 35 -3.75 14.63 -28.36
C LYS A 35 -3.95 13.89 -27.04
N VAL A 36 -4.91 12.96 -26.99
CA VAL A 36 -5.16 12.14 -25.78
C VAL A 36 -3.94 11.28 -25.46
N LYS A 37 -3.36 10.60 -26.44
CA LYS A 37 -2.15 9.79 -26.27
C LYS A 37 -0.99 10.65 -25.77
N HIS A 38 -0.79 11.82 -26.37
CA HIS A 38 0.27 12.74 -25.99
C HIS A 38 0.11 13.21 -24.55
N HIS A 39 -1.10 13.63 -24.16
CA HIS A 39 -1.39 14.06 -22.81
C HIS A 39 -1.26 12.93 -21.78
N ALA A 40 -1.72 11.71 -22.10
CA ALA A 40 -1.55 10.56 -21.23
C ALA A 40 -0.06 10.30 -20.96
N LYS A 41 0.79 10.35 -22.00
CA LYS A 41 2.24 10.22 -21.88
C LYS A 41 2.85 11.32 -21.02
N GLN A 42 2.46 12.58 -21.23
CA GLN A 42 2.92 13.72 -20.42
C GLN A 42 2.51 13.58 -18.95
N SER A 43 1.27 13.15 -18.68
CA SER A 43 0.77 12.92 -17.32
C SER A 43 1.59 11.86 -16.59
N MET A 44 1.91 10.74 -17.26
CA MET A 44 2.78 9.70 -16.69
C MET A 44 4.17 10.24 -16.37
N ASN A 45 4.80 10.95 -17.31
CA ASN A 45 6.13 11.53 -17.10
C ASN A 45 6.14 12.52 -15.94
N ASN A 46 5.17 13.44 -15.89
CA ASN A 46 5.06 14.43 -14.82
C ASN A 46 4.85 13.77 -13.45
N ALA A 47 4.10 12.66 -13.39
CA ALA A 47 3.92 11.89 -12.17
C ALA A 47 5.23 11.21 -11.71
N PHE A 48 6.01 10.66 -12.65
CA PHE A 48 7.33 10.09 -12.36
C PHE A 48 8.33 11.16 -11.91
N ASP A 49 8.36 12.31 -12.59
CA ASP A 49 9.22 13.44 -12.24
C ASP A 49 8.88 13.99 -10.85
N TYR A 50 7.59 14.13 -10.53
CA TYR A 50 7.15 14.52 -9.19
C TYR A 50 7.54 13.49 -8.13
N ALA A 51 7.39 12.20 -8.41
CA ALA A 51 7.82 11.15 -7.49
C ALA A 51 9.33 11.18 -7.23
N LYS A 52 10.13 11.40 -8.30
CA LYS A 52 11.58 11.55 -8.24
C LYS A 52 12.02 12.78 -7.45
N GLN A 53 11.32 13.90 -7.59
CA GLN A 53 11.59 15.13 -6.83
C GLN A 53 11.19 15.00 -5.36
N LYS A 54 10.07 14.33 -5.07
CA LYS A 54 9.55 14.14 -3.71
C LYS A 54 10.39 13.16 -2.89
N ASN A 55 10.86 12.08 -3.52
CA ASN A 55 11.76 11.09 -2.94
C ASN A 55 12.83 10.75 -3.99
N PRO A 56 14.04 11.34 -3.92
CA PRO A 56 15.11 11.01 -4.84
C PRO A 56 15.70 9.64 -4.51
N THR A 57 14.91 8.58 -4.72
CA THR A 57 15.37 7.20 -4.70
C THR A 57 15.71 6.81 -6.15
N PRO A 58 16.92 6.30 -6.44
CA PRO A 58 17.32 6.01 -7.80
C PRO A 58 16.51 4.87 -8.43
N SER A 59 16.22 5.02 -9.72
CA SER A 59 15.38 4.16 -10.57
C SER A 59 15.83 2.68 -10.61
N PRO A 60 14.91 1.74 -10.87
CA PRO A 60 15.12 0.31 -10.71
C PRO A 60 15.75 -0.31 -11.96
N GLY A 61 16.87 -1.00 -11.77
CA GLY A 61 17.53 -1.82 -12.79
C GLY A 61 17.92 -3.21 -12.28
N LEU A 62 17.40 -3.63 -11.13
CA LEU A 62 17.69 -4.94 -10.55
C LEU A 62 16.40 -5.51 -9.96
N PRO A 63 16.20 -6.85 -10.02
CA PRO A 63 15.16 -7.50 -9.24
C PRO A 63 15.53 -7.29 -7.77
N VAL A 64 15.00 -6.22 -7.19
CA VAL A 64 15.01 -6.05 -5.75
C VAL A 64 14.02 -7.10 -5.28
N GLU A 65 14.54 -8.27 -4.92
CA GLU A 65 13.97 -9.10 -3.86
C GLU A 65 13.84 -8.16 -2.67
N GLN A 66 12.72 -7.42 -2.63
CA GLN A 66 12.37 -6.57 -1.53
C GLN A 66 12.18 -7.54 -0.38
N SER A 67 13.23 -7.68 0.42
CA SER A 67 13.10 -7.90 1.86
C SER A 67 12.30 -6.72 2.39
N GLU A 68 11.00 -6.66 2.06
CA GLU A 68 10.07 -5.81 2.77
C GLU A 68 10.18 -6.25 4.22
N ASP A 69 10.73 -5.39 5.07
CA ASP A 69 10.93 -5.66 6.47
C ASP A 69 9.62 -6.16 7.07
N LYS A 70 9.51 -7.48 7.26
CA LYS A 70 8.31 -8.16 7.76
C LYS A 70 8.08 -7.72 9.20
N LYS A 71 7.43 -6.56 9.38
CA LYS A 71 7.24 -5.95 10.69
C LYS A 71 6.11 -6.63 11.42
N ILE A 72 6.44 -7.30 12.52
CA ILE A 72 5.46 -7.96 13.38
C ILE A 72 4.60 -6.89 14.08
N ASN A 73 3.28 -7.12 14.09
CA ASN A 73 2.30 -6.28 14.78
C ASN A 73 2.04 -6.79 16.19
N LYS A 74 1.70 -8.08 16.33
CA LYS A 74 1.39 -8.71 17.63
C LYS A 74 1.56 -10.22 17.61
N VAL A 75 1.78 -10.78 18.80
CA VAL A 75 1.71 -12.23 19.06
C VAL A 75 0.27 -12.60 19.42
N ILE A 76 -0.27 -13.64 18.78
CA ILE A 76 -1.67 -14.05 18.93
C ILE A 76 -1.79 -15.28 19.82
N LYS A 77 -0.85 -16.22 19.70
CA LYS A 77 -0.97 -17.51 20.37
C LYS A 77 0.40 -18.04 20.76
N GLU A 78 0.47 -18.66 21.93
CA GLU A 78 1.59 -19.50 22.35
C GLU A 78 1.24 -20.96 22.05
N ARG A 79 2.16 -21.66 21.39
CA ARG A 79 2.10 -23.09 21.09
C ARG A 79 3.29 -23.77 21.78
N ARG A 80 3.01 -24.83 22.54
CA ARG A 80 4.06 -25.67 23.15
C ARG A 80 4.17 -26.94 22.32
N LEU A 81 5.37 -27.25 21.87
CA LEU A 81 5.62 -28.47 21.12
C LEU A 81 5.62 -29.67 22.08
N ARG A 82 4.96 -30.78 21.69
CA ARG A 82 4.98 -32.01 22.49
C ARG A 82 6.40 -32.58 22.49
N GLY A 83 6.97 -32.77 23.68
CA GLY A 83 8.30 -33.36 23.85
C GLY A 83 9.47 -32.39 23.74
N LYS A 84 9.25 -31.09 23.47
CA LYS A 84 10.29 -30.06 23.55
C LYS A 84 9.93 -29.03 24.61
N LEU A 85 10.92 -28.54 25.35
CA LEU A 85 10.75 -27.42 26.28
C LEU A 85 10.53 -26.07 25.55
N GLN A 86 10.75 -26.06 24.24
CA GLN A 86 10.71 -24.89 23.38
C GLN A 86 9.26 -24.46 23.10
N ARG A 87 9.06 -23.15 23.11
CA ARG A 87 7.76 -22.51 22.83
C ARG A 87 7.82 -21.85 21.47
N GLU A 88 6.74 -21.99 20.73
CA GLU A 88 6.51 -21.29 19.47
C GLU A 88 5.40 -20.25 19.66
N TYR A 89 5.50 -19.17 18.91
CA TYR A 89 4.59 -18.05 18.97
C TYR A 89 4.02 -17.78 17.59
N VAL A 90 2.69 -17.71 17.50
CA VAL A 90 2.02 -17.31 16.27
C VAL A 90 2.04 -15.80 16.20
N VAL A 91 2.74 -15.25 15.22
CA VAL A 91 2.89 -13.82 15.01
C VAL A 91 1.98 -13.36 13.87
N ARG A 92 1.43 -12.16 14.03
CA ARG A 92 0.70 -11.47 12.96
C ARG A 92 1.48 -10.22 12.57
N TYR A 93 1.70 -10.08 11.27
CA TYR A 93 2.40 -8.95 10.70
C TYR A 93 1.51 -7.70 10.63
N LYS A 94 2.15 -6.54 10.44
CA LYS A 94 1.44 -5.27 10.22
C LYS A 94 0.78 -5.22 8.84
N ASN A 95 1.46 -5.74 7.84
CA ASN A 95 0.92 -5.80 6.49
C ASN A 95 -0.01 -7.00 6.39
N PRO A 96 -1.28 -6.82 6.00
CA PRO A 96 -2.27 -7.91 5.90
C PRO A 96 -1.97 -8.87 4.74
N VAL A 97 -1.02 -8.52 3.87
CA VAL A 97 -0.54 -9.38 2.78
C VAL A 97 0.31 -10.52 3.31
N HIS A 98 1.00 -10.35 4.45
CA HIS A 98 1.79 -11.42 5.05
C HIS A 98 0.90 -12.28 5.95
N GLU A 99 0.99 -13.59 5.76
CA GLU A 99 0.23 -14.57 6.54
C GLU A 99 0.75 -14.72 7.97
N ASP A 100 -0.08 -15.28 8.86
CA ASP A 100 0.29 -15.56 10.24
C ASP A 100 1.33 -16.70 10.30
N GLU A 101 2.47 -16.46 10.94
CA GLU A 101 3.62 -17.38 10.96
C GLU A 101 3.91 -17.91 12.36
N CYS A 102 4.38 -19.16 12.47
CA CYS A 102 4.81 -19.76 13.74
C CYS A 102 6.33 -19.60 13.86
N LEU A 103 6.77 -18.75 14.78
CA LEU A 103 8.18 -18.45 14.99
C LEU A 103 8.65 -18.85 16.39
N ALA A 104 9.93 -19.18 16.51
CA ALA A 104 10.58 -19.32 17.81
C ALA A 104 10.81 -17.96 18.48
N GLU A 105 11.01 -17.93 19.80
CA GLU A 105 11.30 -16.70 20.55
C GLU A 105 12.55 -15.96 20.03
N SER A 106 13.54 -16.70 19.52
CA SER A 106 14.77 -16.17 18.94
C SER A 106 14.60 -15.56 17.56
N GLU A 107 13.56 -15.93 16.82
CA GLU A 107 13.31 -15.50 15.45
C GLU A 107 12.45 -14.22 15.39
N ILE A 108 11.90 -13.80 16.54
CA ILE A 108 11.01 -12.65 16.64
C ILE A 108 11.84 -11.39 16.93
N PRO A 109 11.85 -10.38 16.04
CA PRO A 109 12.43 -9.07 16.34
C PRO A 109 11.70 -8.41 17.50
N GLU A 110 12.46 -7.84 18.46
CA GLU A 110 11.92 -7.25 19.69
C GLU A 110 11.01 -8.20 20.50
N SER A 111 11.34 -9.50 20.55
CA SER A 111 10.56 -10.54 21.23
C SER A 111 10.16 -10.17 22.66
N ASP A 112 11.05 -9.59 23.45
CA ASP A 112 10.78 -9.18 24.83
C ASP A 112 9.58 -8.24 24.95
N ARG A 113 9.45 -7.27 24.05
CA ARG A 113 8.38 -6.27 24.11
C ARG A 113 7.05 -6.91 23.72
N LEU A 114 7.04 -7.68 22.64
CA LEU A 114 5.84 -8.33 22.11
C LEU A 114 5.31 -9.40 23.06
N LEU A 115 6.20 -10.23 23.62
CA LEU A 115 5.84 -11.29 24.56
C LEU A 115 5.37 -10.73 25.90
N ARG A 116 5.98 -9.65 26.41
CA ARG A 116 5.49 -8.97 27.62
C ARG A 116 4.05 -8.49 27.45
N ARG A 117 3.74 -7.85 26.32
CA ARG A 117 2.39 -7.39 26.00
C ARG A 117 1.40 -8.56 25.89
N PHE A 118 1.77 -9.61 25.16
CA PHE A 118 0.95 -10.81 25.02
C PHE A 118 0.63 -11.47 26.37
N ARG A 119 1.62 -11.64 27.24
CA ARG A 119 1.44 -12.20 28.60
C ARG A 119 0.53 -11.32 29.46
N HIS A 120 0.61 -10.00 29.31
CA HIS A 120 -0.28 -9.06 29.99
C HIS A 120 -1.73 -9.19 29.51
N GLU A 121 -1.96 -9.14 28.20
CA GLU A 121 -3.29 -9.30 27.59
C GLU A 121 -3.93 -10.65 27.96
N ARG A 122 -3.15 -11.74 27.95
CA ARG A 122 -3.65 -13.06 28.37
C ARG A 122 -4.07 -13.12 29.84
N ARG A 123 -3.35 -12.44 30.74
CA ARG A 123 -3.73 -12.37 32.15
C ARG A 123 -5.02 -11.59 32.34
N LEU A 124 -5.16 -10.46 31.65
CA LEU A 124 -6.42 -9.69 31.66
C LEU A 124 -7.59 -10.52 31.14
N GLN A 125 -7.41 -11.23 30.03
CA GLN A 125 -8.45 -12.08 29.47
C GLN A 125 -8.83 -13.23 30.43
N ALA A 126 -7.87 -13.82 31.14
CA ALA A 126 -8.14 -14.84 32.15
C ALA A 126 -8.91 -14.29 33.36
N LEU A 127 -8.66 -13.04 33.78
CA LEU A 127 -9.39 -12.39 34.86
C LEU A 127 -10.82 -12.00 34.48
N VAL A 128 -11.07 -11.70 33.20
CA VAL A 128 -12.41 -11.35 32.69
C VAL A 128 -13.31 -12.60 32.52
N CYS A 129 -12.72 -13.79 32.43
CA CYS A 129 -13.46 -15.05 32.29
C CYS A 129 -13.68 -15.81 33.62
N LEU A 130 -13.45 -15.14 34.76
CA LEU A 130 -13.77 -15.60 36.12
C LEU A 130 -15.02 -14.87 36.64
#